data_AF-A0A967CDI0-F1
#
_entry.id   AF-A0A967CDI0-F1
#
_cell.length_a   1.000
_cell.length_b   1.000
_cell.length_c   1.000
_cell.angle_alpha   90.00
_cell.angle_beta   90.00
_cell.angle_gamma   90.00
#
_symmetry.space_group_name_H-M   'P 1'
#
loop_
_entity.id
_entity.type
_entity.pdbx_description
1 polymer ?
#
loop_
_entity_poly.entity_id
_entity_poly.type
_entity_poly.pdbx_seq_one_letter_code
_entity_poly.pdbx_strand_id
1 'polypeptide(L)'
;MILLKWLGWLVASFFFSVAMGLAGAFLYLNPQIPEISSFTNVALKAPLRNLSSDNRLIQEYGERLMPIRYEDIPPQFINAILDTEDKRFFEHGGIDLITLLNASWQLVANAGEIKTGASTITMQLVKNISGDSQVRFIRKFREMLLAIKLERELTKQEILTLYLNMIPFGKHAYGIQAAAYTYYDKDISELNLAQTAMLAGIPKAP
;
A
#
# COMPACT_ATOMS: atom_id res chain seq x y z
N MET A 1 0.89 45.90 17.56
CA MET A 1 0.83 45.92 16.08
C MET A 1 2.12 45.47 15.40
N ILE A 2 3.31 45.86 15.89
CA ILE A 2 4.61 45.46 15.29
C ILE A 2 4.92 43.96 15.48
N LEU A 3 4.74 43.40 16.68
CA LEU A 3 4.94 41.96 16.97
C LEU A 3 4.10 41.03 16.07
N LEU A 4 2.86 41.41 15.78
CA LEU A 4 1.97 40.62 14.91
C LEU A 4 2.47 40.57 13.46
N LYS A 5 3.10 41.66 12.97
CA LYS A 5 3.72 41.71 11.64
C LYS A 5 4.95 40.79 11.57
N TRP A 6 5.82 40.81 12.59
CA TRP A 6 6.98 39.92 12.66
C TRP A 6 6.59 38.45 12.71
N LEU A 7 5.55 38.11 13.48
CA LEU A 7 5.02 36.75 13.51
C LEU A 7 4.50 36.31 12.12
N GLY A 8 3.80 37.20 11.41
CA GLY A 8 3.36 36.94 10.04
C GLY A 8 4.50 36.66 9.06
N TRP A 9 5.59 37.44 9.13
CA TRP A 9 6.77 37.24 8.29
C TRP A 9 7.50 35.92 8.60
N LEU A 10 7.60 35.54 9.88
CA LEU A 10 8.20 34.25 10.27
C LEU A 10 7.40 33.07 9.76
N VAL A 11 6.07 33.10 9.89
CA VAL A 11 5.18 32.06 9.37
C VAL A 11 5.30 31.97 7.84
N ALA A 12 5.27 33.10 7.14
CA ALA A 12 5.42 33.13 5.68
C ALA A 12 6.78 32.57 5.22
N SER A 13 7.87 32.94 5.90
CA SER A 13 9.22 32.44 5.59
C SER A 13 9.36 30.93 5.83
N PHE A 14 8.72 30.41 6.89
CA PHE A 14 8.68 28.97 7.16
C PHE A 14 7.95 28.21 6.03
N PHE A 15 6.74 28.63 5.66
CA PHE A 15 5.99 27.99 4.57
C PHE A 15 6.74 28.07 3.23
N PHE A 16 7.39 29.20 2.95
CA PHE A 16 8.21 29.35 1.74
C PHE A 16 9.41 28.38 1.74
N SER A 17 10.08 28.23 2.87
CA SER A 17 11.22 27.31 3.01
C SER A 17 10.79 25.85 2.84
N VAL A 18 9.65 25.47 3.44
CA VAL A 18 9.05 24.13 3.26
C VAL A 18 8.67 23.89 1.80
N ALA A 19 8.04 24.87 1.14
CA ALA A 19 7.66 24.78 -0.26
C ALA A 19 8.89 24.62 -1.18
N MET A 20 9.96 25.40 -0.94
CA MET A 20 11.23 25.24 -1.66
C MET A 20 11.87 23.87 -1.43
N GLY A 21 11.84 23.36 -0.19
CA GLY A 21 12.34 22.02 0.13
C GLY A 21 11.58 20.91 -0.61
N LEU A 22 10.25 20.99 -0.61
CA LEU A 22 9.39 20.04 -1.35
C LEU A 22 9.59 20.14 -2.87
N ALA A 23 9.74 21.35 -3.40
CA ALA A 23 10.02 21.56 -4.82
C ALA A 23 11.39 21.01 -5.21
N GLY A 24 12.43 21.23 -4.39
CA GLY A 24 13.76 20.64 -4.59
C GLY A 24 13.72 19.12 -4.56
N ALA A 25 13.03 18.53 -3.58
CA ALA A 25 12.82 17.09 -3.51
C ALA A 25 12.08 16.55 -4.75
N PHE A 26 11.03 17.25 -5.20
CA PHE A 26 10.31 16.90 -6.42
C PHE A 26 11.22 16.92 -7.66
N LEU A 27 11.97 18.00 -7.88
CA LEU A 27 12.84 18.12 -9.03
C LEU A 27 13.98 17.09 -9.02
N TYR A 28 14.48 16.71 -7.84
CA TYR A 28 15.53 15.71 -7.71
C TYR A 28 15.00 14.27 -7.87
N LEU A 29 13.85 13.96 -7.26
CA LEU A 29 13.34 12.59 -7.18
C LEU A 29 12.45 12.22 -8.36
N ASN A 30 11.65 13.14 -8.91
CA ASN A 30 10.72 12.84 -10.00
C ASN A 30 11.40 12.25 -11.25
N PRO A 31 12.60 12.70 -11.68
CA PRO A 31 13.32 12.09 -12.80
C PRO A 31 13.82 10.67 -12.52
N GLN A 32 13.97 10.29 -11.25
CA GLN A 32 14.45 8.97 -10.83
C GLN A 32 13.30 7.96 -10.68
N ILE A 33 12.06 8.40 -10.90
CA ILE A 33 10.88 7.55 -10.77
C ILE A 33 10.72 6.73 -12.05
N PRO A 34 10.80 5.39 -11.97
CA PRO A 34 10.61 4.52 -13.13
C PRO A 34 9.20 4.67 -13.72
N GLU A 35 9.06 4.39 -15.01
CA GLU A 35 7.77 4.33 -15.67
C GLU A 35 6.93 3.15 -15.18
N ILE A 36 5.60 3.32 -15.23
CA ILE A 36 4.64 2.32 -14.72
C ILE A 36 4.73 1.00 -15.48
N SER A 37 5.13 1.04 -16.75
CA SER A 37 5.43 -0.12 -17.61
C SER A 37 6.45 -1.10 -17.01
N SER A 38 7.31 -0.61 -16.11
CA SER A 38 8.27 -1.45 -15.38
C SER A 38 7.59 -2.29 -14.28
N PHE A 39 6.44 -1.85 -13.78
CA PHE A 39 5.69 -2.52 -12.71
C PHE A 39 4.59 -3.46 -13.22
N THR A 40 4.08 -3.26 -14.43
CA THR A 40 3.13 -4.21 -15.06
C THR A 40 3.81 -5.47 -15.60
N ASN A 41 5.11 -5.43 -15.87
CA ASN A 41 5.91 -6.56 -16.34
C ASN A 41 6.68 -7.28 -15.22
N VAL A 42 6.21 -7.21 -13.97
CA VAL A 42 6.77 -8.03 -12.89
C VAL A 42 6.45 -9.48 -13.20
N ALA A 43 7.43 -10.21 -13.73
CA ALA A 43 7.33 -11.64 -13.94
C ALA A 43 7.05 -12.30 -12.59
N LEU A 44 5.79 -12.63 -12.34
CA LEU A 44 5.35 -13.41 -11.20
C LEU A 44 6.14 -14.73 -11.24
N LYS A 45 7.14 -14.86 -10.36
CA LYS A 45 7.99 -16.05 -10.30
C LYS A 45 7.12 -17.18 -9.75
N ALA A 46 6.68 -18.08 -10.62
CA ALA A 46 5.92 -19.25 -10.21
C ALA A 46 6.72 -20.07 -9.17
N PRO A 47 6.08 -20.56 -8.11
CA PRO A 47 6.77 -21.30 -7.07
C PRO A 47 7.21 -22.68 -7.58
N LEU A 48 8.35 -23.15 -7.10
CA LEU A 48 8.85 -24.49 -7.35
C LEU A 48 8.11 -25.49 -6.46
N ARG A 49 7.45 -26.48 -7.09
CA ARG A 49 6.61 -27.47 -6.39
C ARG A 49 7.32 -28.83 -6.40
N ASN A 50 7.55 -29.39 -5.21
CA ASN A 50 8.01 -30.76 -5.02
C ASN A 50 6.79 -31.65 -4.79
N LEU A 51 6.59 -32.61 -5.69
CA LEU A 51 5.46 -33.54 -5.70
C LEU A 51 5.96 -34.95 -5.38
N SER A 52 5.15 -35.70 -4.64
CA SER A 52 5.33 -37.14 -4.43
C SER A 52 5.04 -37.92 -5.72
N SER A 53 5.46 -39.18 -5.80
CA SER A 53 5.21 -40.06 -6.95
C SER A 53 3.73 -40.31 -7.23
N ASP A 54 2.87 -40.11 -6.22
CA ASP A 54 1.40 -40.13 -6.31
C ASP A 54 0.79 -38.74 -6.60
N ASN A 55 1.61 -37.78 -7.05
CA ASN A 55 1.23 -36.42 -7.43
C ASN A 55 0.68 -35.54 -6.30
N ARG A 56 0.96 -35.89 -5.04
CA ARG A 56 0.64 -35.04 -3.88
C ARG A 56 1.72 -33.98 -3.63
N LEU A 57 1.32 -32.75 -3.31
CA LEU A 57 2.25 -31.67 -2.96
C LEU A 57 2.95 -31.97 -1.63
N ILE A 58 4.28 -32.17 -1.70
CA ILE A 58 5.13 -32.36 -0.52
C ILE A 58 5.55 -30.98 0.01
N GLN A 59 6.06 -30.12 -0.87
CA GLN A 59 6.61 -28.83 -0.50
C GLN A 59 6.58 -27.85 -1.67
N GLU A 60 6.42 -26.56 -1.36
CA GLU A 60 6.45 -25.48 -2.33
C GLU A 60 7.51 -24.44 -1.90
N TYR A 61 8.37 -24.03 -2.83
CA TYR A 61 9.45 -23.06 -2.63
C TYR A 61 9.23 -21.84 -3.52
N GLY A 62 9.05 -20.67 -2.91
CA GLY A 62 8.75 -19.43 -3.61
C GLY A 62 7.46 -18.80 -3.12
N GLU A 63 7.03 -17.74 -3.80
CA GLU A 63 5.80 -17.03 -3.45
C GLU A 63 4.60 -17.75 -4.09
N ARG A 64 3.65 -18.20 -3.27
CA ARG A 64 2.41 -18.78 -3.78
C ARG A 64 1.52 -17.64 -4.26
N LEU A 65 1.37 -17.55 -5.58
CA LEU A 65 0.58 -16.53 -6.26
C LEU A 65 -0.62 -17.19 -6.92
N MET A 66 -1.82 -16.80 -6.49
CA MET A 66 -3.09 -17.23 -7.08
C MET A 66 -3.88 -15.98 -7.46
N PRO A 67 -3.69 -15.44 -8.67
CA PRO A 67 -4.38 -14.22 -9.09
C PRO A 67 -5.90 -14.41 -9.05
N ILE A 68 -6.60 -13.45 -8.46
CA ILE A 68 -8.05 -13.33 -8.48
C ILE A 68 -8.47 -12.04 -9.18
N ARG A 69 -9.60 -12.06 -9.88
CA ARG A 69 -10.18 -10.86 -10.51
C ARG A 69 -10.98 -10.06 -9.50
N TYR A 70 -11.19 -8.78 -9.76
CA TYR A 70 -11.92 -7.89 -8.86
C TYR A 70 -13.31 -8.43 -8.50
N GLU A 71 -14.04 -8.91 -9.51
CA GLU A 71 -15.41 -9.41 -9.41
C GLU A 71 -15.55 -10.69 -8.58
N ASP A 72 -14.47 -11.45 -8.42
CA ASP A 72 -14.47 -12.70 -7.67
C ASP A 72 -14.11 -12.47 -6.19
N ILE A 73 -13.66 -11.26 -5.81
CA ILE A 73 -13.33 -10.92 -4.42
C ILE A 73 -14.63 -10.64 -3.65
N PRO A 74 -14.87 -11.28 -2.49
CA PRO A 74 -16.06 -11.03 -1.68
C PRO A 74 -16.17 -9.55 -1.27
N PRO A 75 -17.32 -8.90 -1.50
CA PRO A 75 -17.50 -7.48 -1.15
C PRO A 75 -17.24 -7.18 0.33
N GLN A 76 -17.55 -8.13 1.21
CA GLN A 76 -17.28 -8.02 2.65
C GLN A 76 -15.77 -7.93 2.95
N PHE A 77 -14.94 -8.65 2.20
CA PHE A 77 -13.50 -8.58 2.35
C PHE A 77 -12.95 -7.24 1.85
N ILE A 78 -13.44 -6.77 0.69
CA ILE A 78 -13.10 -5.43 0.17
C ILE A 78 -13.39 -4.38 1.24
N ASN A 79 -14.60 -4.37 1.79
CA ASN A 79 -14.98 -3.40 2.83
C ASN A 79 -14.08 -3.50 4.07
N ALA A 80 -13.78 -4.71 4.54
CA ALA A 80 -12.91 -4.91 5.70
C ALA A 80 -11.49 -4.36 5.47
N ILE A 81 -10.92 -4.59 4.28
CA ILE A 81 -9.60 -4.04 3.94
C ILE A 81 -9.64 -2.53 3.82
N LEU A 82 -10.66 -1.96 3.16
CA LEU A 82 -10.78 -0.51 3.04
C LEU A 82 -10.93 0.14 4.43
N ASP A 83 -11.79 -0.39 5.30
CA ASP A 83 -12.01 0.17 6.63
C ASP A 83 -10.76 0.11 7.53
N THR A 84 -9.86 -0.84 7.29
CA THR A 84 -8.65 -1.04 8.11
C THR A 84 -7.41 -0.36 7.55
N GLU A 85 -7.23 -0.37 6.22
CA GLU A 85 -6.02 0.13 5.56
C GLU A 85 -6.20 1.52 4.93
N ASP A 86 -7.37 1.79 4.32
CA ASP A 86 -7.59 3.01 3.54
C ASP A 86 -9.09 3.32 3.34
N LYS A 87 -9.71 3.89 4.37
CA LYS A 87 -11.18 4.10 4.41
C LYS A 87 -11.68 5.01 3.29
N ARG A 88 -10.82 5.92 2.82
CA ARG A 88 -11.15 6.92 1.79
C ARG A 88 -10.56 6.56 0.44
N PHE A 89 -10.22 5.29 0.24
CA PHE A 89 -9.56 4.80 -0.97
C PHE A 89 -10.20 5.31 -2.26
N PHE A 90 -11.53 5.26 -2.38
CA PHE A 90 -12.25 5.70 -3.58
C PHE A 90 -12.38 7.22 -3.72
N GLU A 91 -11.99 8.01 -2.72
CA GLU A 91 -12.17 9.47 -2.70
C GLU A 91 -10.90 10.25 -3.08
N HIS A 92 -9.72 9.65 -2.99
CA HIS A 92 -8.43 10.34 -3.22
C HIS A 92 -7.69 9.83 -4.46
N GLY A 93 -6.75 10.61 -5.01
CA GLY A 93 -5.93 10.23 -6.17
C GLY A 93 -4.54 9.70 -5.79
N GLY A 94 -4.49 8.61 -5.03
CA GLY A 94 -3.23 7.98 -4.58
C GLY A 94 -2.70 8.43 -3.22
N ILE A 95 -2.97 9.67 -2.79
CA ILE A 95 -2.60 10.15 -1.45
C ILE A 95 -3.83 10.75 -0.78
N ASP A 96 -4.15 10.30 0.42
CA ASP A 96 -5.16 10.94 1.25
C ASP A 96 -4.55 12.11 2.04
N LEU A 97 -4.75 13.33 1.52
CA LEU A 97 -4.30 14.56 2.16
C LEU A 97 -4.95 14.78 3.53
N ILE A 98 -6.22 14.39 3.73
CA ILE A 98 -6.91 14.60 5.00
C ILE A 98 -6.29 13.69 6.06
N THR A 99 -6.12 12.39 5.75
CA THR A 99 -5.49 11.43 6.67
C THR A 99 -4.03 11.80 6.94
N LEU A 100 -3.30 12.27 5.93
CA LEU A 100 -1.91 12.74 6.08
C LEU A 100 -1.81 13.97 7.01
N LEU A 101 -2.69 14.96 6.84
CA LEU A 101 -2.73 16.14 7.69
C LEU A 101 -3.12 15.78 9.13
N ASN A 102 -4.11 14.90 9.31
CA ASN A 102 -4.52 14.42 10.64
C ASN A 102 -3.38 13.66 11.35
N ALA A 103 -2.66 12.80 10.63
CA ALA A 103 -1.49 12.09 11.17
C ALA A 103 -0.35 13.05 11.51
N SER A 104 -0.11 14.07 10.68
CA SER A 104 0.90 15.11 10.94
C SER A 104 0.54 15.95 12.17
N TRP A 105 -0.74 16.28 12.34
CA TRP A 105 -1.23 16.97 13.54
C TRP A 105 -1.06 16.12 14.80
N GLN A 106 -1.42 14.83 14.75
CA GLN A 106 -1.21 13.91 15.87
C GLN A 106 0.27 13.79 16.26
N LEU A 107 1.18 13.73 15.29
CA LEU A 107 2.61 13.70 15.54
C LEU A 107 3.06 14.89 16.39
N VAL A 108 2.58 16.10 16.06
CA VAL A 108 2.90 17.33 16.78
C VAL A 108 2.20 17.37 18.15
N ALA A 109 0.92 17.00 18.19
CA ALA A 109 0.09 17.09 19.39
C ALA A 109 0.43 16.02 20.45
N ASN A 110 0.89 14.83 20.03
CA ASN A 110 1.15 13.69 20.91
C ASN A 110 2.66 13.45 21.12
N ALA A 111 3.47 14.51 21.13
CA ALA A 111 4.91 14.42 21.41
C ALA A 111 5.68 13.38 20.56
N GLY A 112 5.33 13.23 19.29
CA GLY A 112 5.98 12.31 18.36
C GLY A 112 5.26 10.98 18.13
N GLU A 113 4.10 10.74 18.75
CA GLU A 113 3.32 9.52 18.52
C GLU A 113 2.23 9.69 17.45
N ILE A 114 2.31 8.87 16.40
CA ILE A 114 1.25 8.73 15.40
C ILE A 114 0.46 7.47 15.70
N LYS A 115 -0.84 7.60 15.94
CA LYS A 115 -1.73 6.45 16.20
C LYS A 115 -2.40 5.91 14.93
N THR A 116 -2.46 6.71 13.87
CA THR A 116 -3.11 6.38 12.60
C THR A 116 -2.12 6.10 11.47
N GLY A 117 -2.41 5.09 10.63
CA GLY A 117 -1.66 4.88 9.40
C GLY A 117 -1.86 6.06 8.43
N ALA A 118 -0.77 6.67 7.97
CA ALA A 118 -0.81 7.78 7.01
C ALA A 118 -0.61 7.34 5.54
N SER A 119 -0.55 6.02 5.28
CA SER A 119 -0.29 5.47 3.95
C SER A 119 -1.58 4.96 3.33
N THR A 120 -1.80 5.28 2.06
CA THR A 120 -2.91 4.74 1.27
C THR A 120 -2.58 3.36 0.73
N ILE A 121 -3.58 2.60 0.30
CA ILE A 121 -3.40 1.30 -0.39
C ILE A 121 -2.47 1.47 -1.61
N THR A 122 -2.64 2.53 -2.39
CA THR A 122 -1.81 2.81 -3.58
C THR A 122 -0.33 3.03 -3.22
N MET A 123 -0.05 3.74 -2.12
CA MET A 123 1.33 3.92 -1.63
C MET A 123 1.92 2.59 -1.11
N GLN A 124 1.11 1.77 -0.44
CA GLN A 124 1.53 0.46 0.03
C GLN A 124 1.82 -0.50 -1.13
N LEU A 125 0.99 -0.48 -2.17
CA LEU A 125 1.21 -1.22 -3.42
C LEU A 125 2.56 -0.84 -4.03
N VAL A 126 2.83 0.46 -4.19
CA VAL A 126 4.12 0.96 -4.72
C VAL A 126 5.31 0.50 -3.86
N LYS A 127 5.16 0.55 -2.53
CA LYS A 127 6.21 0.09 -1.62
C LYS A 127 6.53 -1.40 -1.84
N ASN A 128 5.51 -2.24 -1.99
CA ASN A 128 5.68 -3.69 -2.17
C ASN A 128 6.34 -4.04 -3.50
N ILE A 129 5.98 -3.35 -4.58
CA ILE A 129 6.57 -3.60 -5.91
C ILE A 129 7.97 -3.00 -6.10
N SER A 130 8.28 -1.90 -5.41
CA SER A 130 9.54 -1.16 -5.64
C SER A 130 10.74 -1.76 -4.89
N GLY A 131 10.51 -2.48 -3.78
CA GLY A 131 11.59 -3.11 -2.99
C GLY A 131 12.65 -2.13 -2.45
N ASP A 132 12.35 -0.83 -2.39
CA ASP A 132 13.35 0.22 -2.22
C ASP A 132 13.94 0.27 -0.79
N SER A 133 15.27 0.19 -0.68
CA SER A 133 16.01 0.21 0.58
C SER A 133 16.51 1.61 0.99
N GLN A 134 16.04 2.68 0.33
CA GLN A 134 16.43 4.06 0.63
C GLN A 134 16.03 4.52 2.05
N VAL A 135 16.61 5.66 2.47
CA VAL A 135 16.24 6.38 3.69
C VAL A 135 14.72 6.60 3.71
N ARG A 136 14.07 6.28 4.84
CA ARG A 136 12.61 6.21 4.99
C ARG A 136 11.86 7.43 4.45
N PHE A 137 12.37 8.64 4.67
CA PHE A 137 11.72 9.87 4.19
C PHE A 137 11.77 10.01 2.66
N ILE A 138 12.94 9.79 2.06
CA ILE A 138 13.14 9.85 0.59
C ILE A 138 12.29 8.79 -0.09
N ARG A 139 12.33 7.56 0.45
CA ARG A 139 11.47 6.46 -0.01
C ARG A 139 9.99 6.84 0.06
N LYS A 140 9.55 7.43 1.17
CA LYS A 140 8.14 7.80 1.36
C LYS A 140 7.65 8.84 0.34
N PHE A 141 8.50 9.82 0.03
CA PHE A 141 8.18 10.82 -0.98
C PHE A 141 8.15 10.22 -2.40
N ARG A 142 9.03 9.25 -2.70
CA ARG A 142 8.95 8.47 -3.95
C ARG A 142 7.66 7.65 -4.03
N GLU A 143 7.27 6.97 -2.95
CA GLU A 143 6.01 6.22 -2.86
C GLU A 143 4.81 7.13 -3.20
N MET A 144 4.78 8.34 -2.65
CA MET A 144 3.74 9.35 -2.92
C MET A 144 3.67 9.71 -4.41
N LEU A 145 4.81 10.04 -5.01
CA LEU A 145 4.85 10.44 -6.42
C LEU A 145 4.47 9.29 -7.36
N LEU A 146 4.93 8.07 -7.08
CA LEU A 146 4.56 6.87 -7.82
C LEU A 146 3.08 6.53 -7.65
N ALA A 147 2.52 6.67 -6.46
CA ALA A 147 1.09 6.44 -6.21
C ALA A 147 0.22 7.39 -7.05
N ILE A 148 0.58 8.68 -7.11
CA ILE A 148 -0.11 9.66 -7.97
C ILE A 148 -0.02 9.26 -9.44
N LYS A 149 1.16 8.82 -9.91
CA LYS A 149 1.31 8.37 -11.30
C LYS A 149 0.44 7.13 -11.57
N LEU A 150 0.43 6.15 -10.66
CA LEU A 150 -0.32 4.91 -10.81
C LEU A 150 -1.83 5.17 -10.92
N GLU A 151 -2.36 6.11 -10.14
CA GLU A 151 -3.78 6.51 -10.14
C GLU A 151 -4.21 7.31 -11.38
N ARG A 152 -3.26 7.72 -12.22
CA ARG A 152 -3.57 8.32 -13.52
C ARG A 152 -3.69 7.29 -14.63
N GLU A 153 -3.01 6.15 -14.49
CA GLU A 153 -2.98 5.09 -15.50
C GLU A 153 -3.96 3.96 -15.19
N LEU A 154 -4.23 3.69 -13.91
CA LEU A 154 -5.07 2.59 -13.46
C LEU A 154 -6.30 3.10 -12.73
N THR A 155 -7.40 2.38 -12.90
CA THR A 155 -8.63 2.58 -12.14
C THR A 155 -8.47 2.10 -10.69
N LYS A 156 -9.34 2.60 -9.80
CA LYS A 156 -9.38 2.17 -8.39
C LYS A 156 -9.56 0.66 -8.23
N GLN A 157 -10.37 0.04 -9.08
CA GLN A 157 -10.61 -1.40 -9.04
C GLN A 157 -9.36 -2.20 -9.45
N GLU A 158 -8.65 -1.75 -10.49
CA GLU A 158 -7.38 -2.36 -10.90
C GLU A 158 -6.31 -2.23 -9.81
N ILE A 159 -6.17 -1.04 -9.22
CA ILE A 159 -5.23 -0.80 -8.11
C ILE A 159 -5.53 -1.72 -6.93
N LEU A 160 -6.81 -1.80 -6.52
CA LEU A 160 -7.20 -2.65 -5.40
C LEU A 160 -6.97 -4.14 -5.72
N THR A 161 -7.26 -4.56 -6.95
CA THR A 161 -7.02 -5.94 -7.40
C THR A 161 -5.54 -6.29 -7.38
N LEU A 162 -4.69 -5.40 -7.90
CA LEU A 162 -3.24 -5.57 -7.88
C LEU A 162 -2.71 -5.64 -6.45
N TYR A 163 -3.17 -4.74 -5.59
CA TYR A 163 -2.84 -4.74 -4.17
C TYR A 163 -3.19 -6.07 -3.51
N LEU A 164 -4.45 -6.51 -3.64
CA LEU A 164 -4.94 -7.74 -3.02
C LEU A 164 -4.34 -9.02 -3.59
N ASN A 165 -3.74 -8.98 -4.78
CA ASN A 165 -3.02 -10.09 -5.37
C ASN A 165 -1.53 -10.14 -4.99
N MET A 166 -0.95 -9.04 -4.50
CA MET A 166 0.49 -8.95 -4.25
C MET A 166 0.87 -8.72 -2.79
N ILE A 167 -0.06 -8.32 -1.92
CA ILE A 167 0.28 -8.13 -0.52
C ILE A 167 0.61 -9.46 0.16
N PRO A 168 1.62 -9.48 1.06
CA PRO A 168 1.95 -10.67 1.81
C PRO A 168 0.91 -10.93 2.91
N PHE A 169 0.49 -12.19 3.03
CA PHE A 169 -0.37 -12.68 4.12
C PHE A 169 0.38 -13.64 5.06
N GLY A 170 1.70 -13.60 5.06
CA GLY A 170 2.54 -14.54 5.81
C GLY A 170 2.54 -15.95 5.20
N LYS A 171 3.32 -16.88 5.78
CA LYS A 171 3.42 -18.29 5.33
C LYS A 171 3.69 -18.46 3.82
N HIS A 172 4.45 -17.55 3.22
CA HIS A 172 4.70 -17.51 1.77
C HIS A 172 3.45 -17.34 0.87
N ALA A 173 2.31 -16.99 1.44
CA ALA A 173 1.09 -16.68 0.71
C ALA A 173 1.08 -15.21 0.28
N TYR A 174 1.11 -14.98 -1.04
CA TYR A 174 1.02 -13.66 -1.63
C TYR A 174 -0.31 -13.54 -2.35
N GLY A 175 -1.06 -12.52 -1.92
CA GLY A 175 -2.42 -12.31 -2.35
C GLY A 175 -3.46 -13.12 -1.58
N ILE A 176 -4.67 -12.56 -1.59
CA ILE A 176 -5.83 -13.00 -0.82
C ILE A 176 -6.24 -14.45 -1.10
N GLN A 177 -6.24 -14.87 -2.37
CA GLN A 177 -6.65 -16.22 -2.76
C GLN A 177 -5.65 -17.26 -2.25
N ALA A 178 -4.35 -16.98 -2.41
CA ALA A 178 -3.30 -17.84 -1.90
C ALA A 178 -3.40 -17.95 -0.37
N ALA A 179 -3.73 -16.85 0.30
CA ALA A 179 -3.98 -16.84 1.74
C ALA A 179 -5.18 -17.72 2.12
N ALA A 180 -6.33 -17.59 1.44
CA ALA A 180 -7.51 -18.42 1.71
C ALA A 180 -7.19 -19.92 1.67
N TYR A 181 -6.48 -20.37 0.63
CA TYR A 181 -6.03 -21.76 0.54
C TYR A 181 -4.94 -22.13 1.57
N THR A 182 -4.06 -21.20 1.92
CA THR A 182 -2.97 -21.47 2.88
C THR A 182 -3.48 -21.60 4.32
N TYR A 183 -4.51 -20.84 4.69
CA TYR A 183 -5.05 -20.86 6.05
C TYR A 183 -6.24 -21.81 6.22
N TYR A 184 -7.05 -22.02 5.18
CA TYR A 184 -8.32 -22.72 5.29
C TYR A 184 -8.58 -23.78 4.22
N ASP A 185 -7.65 -23.94 3.25
CA ASP A 185 -7.80 -24.84 2.10
C ASP A 185 -9.12 -24.65 1.33
N LYS A 186 -9.50 -23.38 1.14
CA LYS A 186 -10.76 -22.97 0.53
C LYS A 186 -10.58 -21.80 -0.41
N ASP A 187 -11.53 -21.66 -1.33
CA ASP A 187 -11.68 -20.44 -2.10
C ASP A 187 -12.04 -19.26 -1.19
N ILE A 188 -11.59 -18.05 -1.51
CA ILE A 188 -11.91 -16.87 -0.71
C ILE A 188 -13.42 -16.63 -0.60
N SER A 189 -14.18 -16.98 -1.63
CA SER A 189 -15.64 -16.84 -1.67
C SER A 189 -16.37 -17.81 -0.74
N GLU A 190 -15.70 -18.88 -0.30
CA GLU A 190 -16.24 -19.89 0.61
C GLU A 190 -15.94 -19.63 2.08
N LEU A 191 -15.17 -18.58 2.38
CA LEU A 191 -14.81 -18.25 3.76
C LEU A 191 -16.00 -17.66 4.51
N ASN A 192 -16.19 -18.12 5.75
CA ASN A 192 -17.15 -17.51 6.65
C ASN A 192 -16.64 -16.17 7.20
N LEU A 193 -17.53 -15.39 7.83
CA LEU A 193 -17.20 -14.05 8.35
C LEU A 193 -15.97 -14.03 9.27
N ALA A 194 -15.83 -15.00 10.16
CA ALA A 194 -14.70 -15.04 11.09
C ALA A 194 -13.37 -15.32 10.36
N GLN A 195 -13.39 -16.20 9.36
CA GLN A 195 -12.22 -16.50 8.53
C GLN A 195 -11.82 -15.30 7.67
N THR A 196 -12.79 -14.63 7.05
CA THR A 196 -12.62 -13.40 6.26
C THR A 196 -12.04 -12.28 7.13
N ALA A 197 -12.59 -12.06 8.32
CA ALA A 197 -12.11 -11.05 9.26
C ALA A 197 -10.68 -11.34 9.74
N MET A 198 -10.35 -12.61 9.98
CA MET A 198 -9.00 -13.02 10.35
C MET A 198 -8.01 -12.70 9.22
N LEU A 199 -8.30 -13.07 7.97
CA LEU A 199 -7.43 -12.76 6.83
C LEU A 199 -7.27 -11.24 6.62
N ALA A 200 -8.35 -10.48 6.75
CA ALA A 200 -8.31 -9.02 6.59
C ALA A 200 -7.42 -8.33 7.66
N GLY A 201 -7.22 -8.96 8.82
CA GLY A 201 -6.36 -8.44 9.88
C GLY A 201 -4.86 -8.70 9.70
N ILE A 202 -4.46 -9.63 8.82
CA ILE A 202 -3.07 -10.05 8.64
C ILE A 202 -2.18 -8.96 8.03
N PRO A 203 -2.56 -8.25 6.95
CA PRO A 203 -1.65 -7.32 6.24
C PRO A 203 -0.99 -6.25 7.11
N LYS A 204 -1.63 -5.86 8.22
CA LYS A 204 -1.09 -4.90 9.18
C LYS A 204 0.21 -5.37 9.86
N ALA A 205 0.36 -6.67 10.07
CA ALA A 205 1.53 -7.31 10.69
C ALA A 205 1.60 -8.80 10.27
N PRO A 206 2.01 -9.08 9.02
CA PRO A 206 1.95 -10.43 8.42
C PRO A 206 2.99 -11.42 8.97
#